data_AF-A0A7W4VXA8-F1
#
_entry.id   AF-A0A7W4VXA8-F1
#
_cell.length_a   1.000
_cell.length_b   1.000
_cell.length_c   1.000
_cell.angle_alpha   90.00
_cell.angle_beta   90.00
_cell.angle_gamma   90.00
#
_symmetry.space_group_name_H-M   'P 1'
#
loop_
_entity.id
_entity.type
_entity.pdbx_description
1 polymer ?
#
loop_
_entity_poly.entity_id
_entity_poly.type
_entity_poly.pdbx_seq_one_letter_code
_entity_poly.pdbx_strand_id
1 'polypeptide(L)'
;MTTDLPSRTDPPAVVPRWEWRAFGDLADEALASLRTVAPAVSDETYVLSMWTNASVKVRDDLLDVKVLRRVDGAGLQLWTPTMKAAFPVDEAYVAAAFEALGLPEPVTGRPRHTRSELLLDVIGAHDELRLVDVHKVRHRSVLEGCLVEYTEISAEGSSTWTVAAESPDPELVSATVRRLGLAGRRNTCVADGLKALLGWRPTRYAVLDVGTNSVKLVVGDRAGRTELDTAVVTRLGEGLAESGGLTPASMDRTVAAIAGLLDDIRGRGPVEIVAVGTAGLRQAPNRDDFLGAVLDRCGVAVEVISGPEEARLAYRAAVSSLTSGGDGLLVFDSGGGSSQFTFGSRDRIAEQFSLDVGAVRLTERFGLAGAVPRETVDAALEAISAELGRVAGRSRPDAVIAIGGTSTNLAAVSHGLTTYDPDVVHGTVVDVAEVDRQIEEYRRRAADERRTIAGLQPARAEVILAGACIVRTILTLTGQQAITVSDRGLRHGVAAERFGG
;
A
#
# COMPACT_ATOMS: atom_id res chain seq x y z
N MET A 1 29.48 -56.41 3.52
CA MET A 1 29.27 -55.52 4.68
C MET A 1 29.32 -54.11 4.17
N THR A 2 28.17 -53.61 3.74
CA THR A 2 27.94 -52.24 3.31
C THR A 2 27.54 -51.47 4.56
N THR A 3 28.38 -50.54 4.98
CA THR A 3 28.13 -49.64 6.11
C THR A 3 27.09 -48.60 5.69
N ASP A 4 25.87 -48.74 6.21
CA ASP A 4 24.84 -47.71 6.17
C ASP A 4 25.29 -46.51 7.02
N LEU A 5 25.46 -45.36 6.35
CA LEU A 5 25.54 -44.07 6.99
C LEU A 5 24.16 -43.71 7.56
N PRO A 6 24.06 -43.17 8.79
CA PRO A 6 22.79 -42.75 9.33
C PRO A 6 22.19 -41.64 8.48
N SER A 7 20.92 -41.82 8.08
CA SER A 7 20.13 -40.82 7.39
C SER A 7 20.10 -39.54 8.21
N ARG A 8 20.48 -38.42 7.59
CA ARG A 8 20.21 -37.08 8.11
C ARG A 8 18.70 -37.00 8.33
N THR A 9 18.27 -36.96 9.59
CA THR A 9 16.92 -36.55 9.93
C THR A 9 16.71 -35.17 9.33
N ASP A 10 15.74 -35.06 8.43
CA ASP A 10 15.31 -33.76 7.91
C ASP A 10 15.03 -32.82 9.10
N PRO A 11 15.51 -31.56 9.05
CA PRO A 11 15.15 -30.59 10.07
C PRO A 11 13.62 -30.48 10.15
N PRO A 12 13.04 -30.30 11.35
CA PRO A 12 11.59 -30.23 11.51
C PRO A 12 11.01 -29.19 10.54
N ALA A 13 9.92 -29.56 9.86
CA ALA A 13 9.28 -28.73 8.85
C ALA A 13 9.11 -27.30 9.39
N VAL A 14 9.74 -26.35 8.71
CA VAL A 14 9.61 -24.93 9.02
C VAL A 14 8.15 -24.56 8.79
N VAL A 15 7.37 -24.41 9.86
CA VAL A 15 5.97 -23.99 9.77
C VAL A 15 5.93 -22.46 9.72
N PRO A 16 5.54 -21.83 8.60
CA PRO A 16 5.32 -20.39 8.55
C PRO A 16 4.26 -19.98 9.56
N ARG A 17 4.39 -18.78 10.12
CA ARG A 17 3.41 -18.25 11.08
C ARG A 17 2.97 -16.86 10.69
N TRP A 18 1.67 -16.61 10.80
CA TRP A 18 1.12 -15.27 10.76
C TRP A 18 1.44 -14.58 12.08
N GLU A 19 1.98 -13.38 11.99
CA GLU A 19 2.31 -12.52 13.12
C GLU A 19 1.59 -11.17 12.97
N TRP A 20 1.01 -10.72 14.07
CA TRP A 20 0.63 -9.34 14.29
C TRP A 20 1.38 -8.81 15.49
N ARG A 21 1.93 -7.59 15.40
CA ARG A 21 2.63 -6.93 16.51
C ARG A 21 2.42 -5.42 16.50
N ALA A 22 2.16 -4.85 17.67
CA ALA A 22 2.10 -3.40 17.88
C ALA A 22 3.12 -2.94 18.93
N PHE A 23 3.56 -1.69 18.79
CA PHE A 23 4.53 -1.00 19.66
C PHE A 23 3.87 0.20 20.35
N GLY A 24 4.52 0.69 21.41
CA GLY A 24 4.21 1.98 22.05
C GLY A 24 3.50 1.83 23.39
N ASP A 25 2.69 2.83 23.74
CA ASP A 25 1.93 2.81 24.98
C ASP A 25 0.78 1.79 24.89
N LEU A 26 0.98 0.71 25.64
CA LEU A 26 0.14 -0.46 25.76
C LEU A 26 -0.36 -0.61 27.20
N ALA A 27 -0.42 0.49 27.95
CA ALA A 27 -0.98 0.53 29.30
C ALA A 27 -2.51 0.43 29.26
N ASP A 28 -3.01 -0.77 28.97
CA ASP A 28 -4.43 -1.10 29.04
C ASP A 28 -4.64 -2.21 30.10
N GLU A 29 -5.70 -2.10 30.90
CA GLU A 29 -6.06 -3.12 31.90
C GLU A 29 -6.22 -4.51 31.26
N ALA A 30 -6.65 -4.55 29.99
CA ALA A 30 -6.76 -5.76 29.19
C ALA A 30 -5.41 -6.50 29.03
N LEU A 31 -4.30 -5.77 28.90
CA LEU A 31 -2.96 -6.34 28.69
C LEU A 31 -2.23 -6.65 29.99
N ALA A 32 -2.65 -6.07 31.12
CA ALA A 32 -2.11 -6.41 32.44
C ALA A 32 -2.29 -7.91 32.75
N SER A 33 -3.40 -8.50 32.29
CA SER A 33 -3.69 -9.93 32.42
C SER A 33 -2.68 -10.85 31.71
N LEU A 34 -1.95 -10.32 30.71
CA LEU A 34 -0.92 -11.07 29.97
C LEU A 34 0.41 -11.11 30.72
N ARG A 35 0.62 -10.28 31.76
CA ARG A 35 1.84 -10.26 32.55
C ARG A 35 1.91 -11.50 33.44
N THR A 36 2.66 -12.50 33.01
CA THR A 36 2.99 -13.67 33.82
C THR A 36 3.91 -13.32 34.99
N VAL A 37 3.78 -14.03 36.11
CA VAL A 37 4.63 -13.81 37.31
C VAL A 37 6.11 -14.10 37.02
N ALA A 38 6.42 -15.02 36.11
CA ALA A 38 7.77 -15.35 35.67
C ALA A 38 7.95 -14.99 34.18
N PRO A 39 8.60 -13.85 33.85
CA PRO A 39 8.94 -13.52 32.48
C PRO A 39 10.13 -14.33 31.96
N ALA A 40 10.16 -14.58 30.65
CA ALA A 40 11.33 -15.12 29.97
C ALA A 40 12.23 -13.97 29.51
N VAL A 41 13.47 -13.96 29.98
CA VAL A 41 14.47 -12.95 29.64
C VAL A 41 15.42 -13.47 28.56
N SER A 42 15.85 -12.61 27.63
CA SER A 42 16.97 -12.91 26.74
C SER A 42 17.67 -11.67 26.24
N ASP A 43 18.94 -11.83 25.94
CA ASP A 43 19.74 -10.90 25.15
C ASP A 43 19.91 -11.44 23.72
N GLU A 44 19.62 -10.60 22.73
CA GLU A 44 19.66 -10.92 21.31
C GLU A 44 20.41 -9.79 20.57
N THR A 45 21.31 -10.11 19.64
CA THR A 45 21.90 -9.09 18.76
C THR A 45 21.14 -9.10 17.43
N TYR A 46 20.45 -8.01 17.11
CA TYR A 46 19.77 -7.82 15.84
C TYR A 46 20.71 -7.20 14.80
N VAL A 47 20.60 -7.64 13.55
CA VAL A 47 21.23 -7.00 12.40
C VAL A 47 20.14 -6.28 11.63
N LEU A 48 20.07 -4.95 11.79
CA LEU A 48 19.11 -4.12 11.07
C LEU A 48 19.70 -3.69 9.73
N SER A 49 18.87 -3.64 8.68
CA SER A 49 19.25 -3.17 7.35
C SER A 49 18.44 -1.93 6.95
N MET A 50 19.08 -0.98 6.26
CA MET A 50 18.37 0.14 5.62
C MET A 50 17.54 -0.30 4.39
N TRP A 51 17.79 -1.48 3.84
CA TRP A 51 17.16 -1.97 2.61
C TRP A 51 15.93 -2.85 2.83
N THR A 52 15.93 -3.65 3.90
CA THR A 52 14.87 -4.62 4.17
C THR A 52 14.47 -4.62 5.64
N ASN A 53 13.33 -5.25 5.94
CA ASN A 53 12.86 -5.48 7.31
C ASN A 53 12.97 -6.95 7.74
N ALA A 54 13.85 -7.73 7.09
CA ALA A 54 14.10 -9.11 7.48
C ALA A 54 14.55 -9.19 8.95
N SER A 55 14.14 -10.24 9.66
CA SER A 55 14.62 -10.50 11.02
C SER A 55 15.88 -11.35 10.94
N VAL A 56 17.04 -10.71 10.91
CA VAL A 56 18.36 -11.34 11.09
C VAL A 56 18.83 -11.07 12.50
N LYS A 57 19.08 -12.13 13.28
CA LYS A 57 19.52 -11.98 14.67
C LYS A 57 20.38 -13.13 15.15
N VAL A 58 21.20 -12.83 16.15
CA VAL A 58 21.98 -13.82 16.90
C VAL A 58 21.44 -13.94 18.32
N ARG A 59 21.19 -15.17 18.75
CA ARG A 59 20.76 -15.49 20.11
C ARG A 59 21.28 -16.88 20.49
N ASP A 60 21.80 -17.03 21.71
CA ASP A 60 22.28 -18.32 22.23
C ASP A 60 23.28 -19.00 21.27
N ASP A 61 24.18 -18.20 20.67
CA ASP A 61 25.17 -18.61 19.65
C ASP A 61 24.57 -19.23 18.37
N LEU A 62 23.31 -18.87 18.07
CA LEU A 62 22.60 -19.25 16.86
C LEU A 62 22.28 -18.01 16.03
N LEU A 63 22.61 -18.04 14.75
CA LEU A 63 22.13 -17.12 13.73
C LEU A 63 20.75 -17.58 13.24
N ASP A 64 19.75 -16.71 13.36
CA ASP A 64 18.35 -16.93 12.95
C ASP A 64 17.97 -15.88 11.90
N VAL A 65 17.48 -16.34 10.75
CA VAL A 65 16.99 -15.48 9.66
C VAL A 65 15.54 -15.83 9.37
N LYS A 66 14.68 -14.82 9.43
CA LYS A 66 13.28 -14.90 9.01
C LYS A 66 13.00 -13.81 8.00
N VAL A 67 12.28 -14.19 6.95
CA VAL A 67 11.87 -13.26 5.89
C VAL A 67 10.34 -13.20 5.83
N LEU A 68 9.84 -12.02 5.48
CA LEU A 68 8.43 -11.79 5.23
C LEU A 68 8.05 -12.44 3.90
N ARG A 69 7.08 -13.35 3.91
CA ARG A 69 6.58 -14.03 2.71
C ARG A 69 5.30 -13.42 2.16
N ARG A 70 4.45 -12.89 3.03
CA ARG A 70 3.14 -12.37 2.62
C ARG A 70 2.61 -11.37 3.62
N VAL A 71 1.82 -10.41 3.11
CA VAL A 71 0.92 -9.59 3.93
C VAL A 71 -0.50 -9.85 3.45
N ASP A 72 -1.42 -10.17 4.36
CA ASP A 72 -2.83 -10.35 4.00
C ASP A 72 -3.62 -9.03 4.00
N GLY A 73 -4.91 -9.09 3.65
CA GLY A 73 -5.76 -7.90 3.59
C GLY A 73 -6.13 -7.29 4.95
N ALA A 74 -5.78 -7.95 6.06
CA ALA A 74 -5.87 -7.41 7.42
C ALA A 74 -4.53 -6.85 7.91
N GLY A 75 -3.49 -6.88 7.06
CA GLY A 75 -2.14 -6.44 7.39
C GLY A 75 -1.35 -7.47 8.21
N LEU A 76 -1.82 -8.71 8.37
CA LEU A 76 -1.07 -9.78 9.04
C LEU A 76 0.14 -10.17 8.21
N GLN A 77 1.25 -10.50 8.87
CA GLN A 77 2.51 -10.81 8.21
C GLN A 77 2.83 -12.30 8.33
N LEU A 78 2.98 -13.00 7.21
CA LEU A 78 3.42 -14.39 7.20
C LEU A 78 4.94 -14.44 7.17
N TRP A 79 5.54 -14.89 8.27
CA TRP A 79 6.99 -15.02 8.40
C TRP A 79 7.44 -16.47 8.23
N THR A 80 8.52 -16.66 7.49
CA THR A 80 9.14 -17.97 7.31
C THR A 80 10.59 -17.92 7.80
N PRO A 81 10.94 -18.75 8.79
CA PRO A 81 12.35 -19.03 9.12
C PRO A 81 13.05 -19.65 7.91
N THR A 82 13.93 -18.91 7.25
CA THR A 82 14.68 -19.43 6.10
C THR A 82 15.94 -20.14 6.56
N MET A 83 16.44 -19.82 7.75
CA MET A 83 17.75 -20.27 8.19
C MET A 83 17.88 -20.24 9.70
N LYS A 84 18.51 -21.29 10.25
CA LYS A 84 18.97 -21.33 11.65
C LYS A 84 20.26 -22.13 11.75
N ALA A 85 21.33 -21.51 12.21
CA ALA A 85 22.67 -22.13 12.24
C ALA A 85 23.43 -21.78 13.52
N ALA A 86 24.15 -22.74 14.08
CA ALA A 86 25.09 -22.50 15.17
C ALA A 86 26.42 -21.99 14.60
N PHE A 87 27.10 -21.14 15.37
CA PHE A 87 28.46 -20.74 15.02
C PHE A 87 29.47 -21.90 15.23
N PRO A 88 30.57 -21.93 14.46
CA PRO A 88 30.86 -21.04 13.32
C PRO A 88 30.01 -21.40 12.09
N VAL A 89 29.58 -20.37 11.36
CA VAL A 89 28.72 -20.50 10.17
C VAL A 89 29.53 -20.48 8.88
N ASP A 90 29.08 -21.23 7.88
CA ASP A 90 29.77 -21.35 6.59
C ASP A 90 29.33 -20.25 5.61
N GLU A 91 30.06 -20.06 4.51
CA GLU A 91 29.80 -19.02 3.50
C GLU A 91 28.34 -18.99 3.00
N ALA A 92 27.71 -20.16 2.78
CA ALA A 92 26.31 -20.22 2.34
C ALA A 92 25.33 -19.57 3.33
N TYR A 93 25.61 -19.65 4.64
CA TYR A 93 24.79 -19.01 5.67
C TYR A 93 25.02 -17.49 5.72
N VAL A 94 26.25 -17.05 5.42
CA VAL A 94 26.58 -15.63 5.28
C VAL A 94 25.86 -15.03 4.07
N ALA A 95 25.93 -15.71 2.92
CA ALA A 95 25.26 -15.31 1.69
C ALA A 95 23.74 -15.15 1.89
N ALA A 96 23.09 -16.15 2.50
CA ALA A 96 21.66 -16.11 2.79
C ALA A 96 21.28 -14.98 3.79
N ALA A 97 22.13 -14.67 4.76
CA ALA A 97 21.90 -13.54 5.65
C ALA A 97 22.00 -12.20 4.90
N PHE A 98 23.00 -12.02 4.03
CA PHE A 98 23.15 -10.81 3.23
C PHE A 98 22.04 -10.62 2.20
N GLU A 99 21.60 -11.71 1.56
CA GLU A 99 20.43 -11.71 0.68
C GLU A 99 19.18 -11.22 1.45
N ALA A 100 18.94 -11.75 2.66
CA ALA A 100 17.82 -11.30 3.50
C ALA A 100 17.95 -9.82 3.92
N LEU A 101 19.19 -9.33 4.11
CA LEU A 101 19.49 -7.93 4.42
C LEU A 101 19.43 -7.01 3.19
N GLY A 102 19.20 -7.55 1.99
CA GLY A 102 19.11 -6.80 0.74
C GLY A 102 20.46 -6.32 0.20
N LEU A 103 21.55 -7.00 0.56
CA LEU A 103 22.90 -6.68 0.13
C LEU A 103 23.50 -7.83 -0.69
N PRO A 104 24.45 -7.54 -1.60
CA PRO A 104 25.18 -8.58 -2.31
C PRO A 104 25.99 -9.43 -1.33
N GLU A 105 26.24 -10.68 -1.73
CA GLU A 105 27.10 -11.58 -0.96
C GLU A 105 28.49 -10.96 -0.71
N PRO A 106 28.98 -10.96 0.54
CA PRO A 106 30.27 -10.37 0.87
C PRO A 106 31.41 -11.30 0.47
N VAL A 107 32.51 -10.74 -0.02
CA VAL A 107 33.73 -11.49 -0.29
C VAL A 107 34.56 -11.57 1.00
N THR A 108 34.50 -12.71 1.69
CA THR A 108 35.14 -12.89 3.00
C THR A 108 36.50 -13.57 2.94
N GLY A 109 36.75 -14.37 1.89
CA GLY A 109 37.98 -15.15 1.72
C GLY A 109 38.20 -16.24 2.77
N ARG A 110 37.15 -16.58 3.56
CA ARG A 110 37.20 -17.59 4.63
C ARG A 110 35.97 -18.51 4.55
N PRO A 111 36.16 -19.84 4.67
CA PRO A 111 35.07 -20.79 4.50
C PRO A 111 34.08 -20.79 5.68
N ARG A 112 34.50 -20.35 6.88
CA ARG A 112 33.69 -20.34 8.10
C ARG A 112 33.98 -19.10 8.94
N HIS A 113 32.97 -18.62 9.66
CA HIS A 113 33.02 -17.42 10.47
C HIS A 113 32.52 -17.71 11.87
N THR A 114 33.29 -17.33 12.87
CA THR A 114 32.83 -17.23 14.25
C THR A 114 31.81 -16.09 14.41
N ARG A 115 31.10 -16.06 15.54
CA ARG A 115 30.15 -14.99 15.85
C ARG A 115 30.81 -13.61 15.76
N SER A 116 31.98 -13.43 16.37
CA SER A 116 32.66 -12.13 16.38
C SER A 116 33.12 -11.72 14.99
N GLU A 117 33.69 -12.63 14.20
CA GLU A 117 34.12 -12.34 12.82
C GLU A 117 32.94 -11.94 11.94
N LEU A 118 31.83 -12.68 11.99
CA LEU A 118 30.65 -12.32 11.20
C LEU A 118 30.07 -10.96 11.62
N LEU A 119 29.87 -10.73 12.92
CA LEU A 119 29.21 -9.52 13.38
C LEU A 119 30.12 -8.29 13.22
N LEU A 120 31.37 -8.36 13.67
CA LEU A 120 32.24 -7.19 13.73
C LEU A 120 32.99 -6.95 12.42
N ASP A 121 33.56 -8.00 11.82
CA ASP A 121 34.45 -7.83 10.67
C ASP A 121 33.69 -7.83 9.34
N VAL A 122 32.65 -8.67 9.22
CA VAL A 122 31.85 -8.77 7.99
C VAL A 122 30.68 -7.80 8.01
N ILE A 123 29.77 -7.89 8.98
CA ILE A 123 28.57 -7.03 9.06
C ILE A 123 28.94 -5.61 9.48
N GLY A 124 29.84 -5.45 10.45
CA GLY A 124 30.29 -4.15 10.95
C GLY A 124 31.04 -3.31 9.92
N ALA A 125 31.43 -3.89 8.77
CA ALA A 125 32.03 -3.16 7.65
C ALA A 125 31.02 -2.42 6.75
N HIS A 126 29.72 -2.57 6.98
CA HIS A 126 28.67 -1.95 6.15
C HIS A 126 27.91 -0.86 6.92
N ASP A 127 28.04 0.40 6.47
CA ASP A 127 27.33 1.55 7.05
C ASP A 127 25.79 1.47 6.95
N GLU A 128 25.29 0.65 6.02
CA GLU A 128 23.86 0.43 5.79
C GLU A 128 23.26 -0.66 6.68
N LEU A 129 24.12 -1.32 7.48
CA LEU A 129 23.74 -2.30 8.49
C LEU A 129 24.00 -1.72 9.88
N ARG A 130 23.20 -2.14 10.86
CA ARG A 130 23.40 -1.77 12.27
C ARG A 130 23.22 -2.98 13.17
N LEU A 131 24.24 -3.26 13.96
CA LEU A 131 24.16 -4.19 15.08
C LEU A 131 23.46 -3.51 16.25
N VAL A 132 22.43 -4.16 16.79
CA VAL A 132 21.69 -3.65 17.93
C VAL A 132 21.57 -4.76 18.96
N ASP A 133 22.17 -4.56 20.13
CA ASP A 133 21.95 -5.44 21.27
C ASP A 133 20.60 -5.12 21.91
N VAL A 134 19.77 -6.14 22.03
CA VAL A 134 18.38 -6.04 22.44
C VAL A 134 18.14 -6.93 23.66
N HIS A 135 17.77 -6.30 24.76
CA HIS A 135 17.28 -6.99 25.95
C HIS A 135 15.76 -7.14 25.86
N LYS A 136 15.25 -8.34 26.13
CA LYS A 136 13.81 -8.63 26.10
C LYS A 136 13.32 -9.27 27.38
N VAL A 137 12.26 -8.70 27.94
CA VAL A 137 11.49 -9.29 29.05
C VAL A 137 10.12 -9.68 28.51
N ARG A 138 9.87 -10.98 28.35
CA ARG A 138 8.68 -11.51 27.66
C ARG A 138 7.73 -12.21 28.61
N HIS A 139 6.47 -11.83 28.53
CA HIS A 139 5.36 -12.56 29.11
C HIS A 139 4.60 -13.26 27.99
N ARG A 140 4.49 -14.58 28.07
CA ARG A 140 3.84 -15.41 27.05
C ARG A 140 2.61 -16.08 27.63
N SER A 141 1.54 -16.03 26.85
CA SER A 141 0.29 -16.72 27.13
C SER A 141 -0.27 -17.31 25.85
N VAL A 142 -1.20 -18.25 25.97
CA VAL A 142 -1.97 -18.76 24.85
C VAL A 142 -3.43 -18.37 25.06
N LEU A 143 -4.00 -17.62 24.11
CA LEU A 143 -5.41 -17.25 24.11
C LEU A 143 -6.12 -18.01 23.00
N GLU A 144 -6.99 -18.96 23.36
CA GLU A 144 -7.81 -19.73 22.41
C GLU A 144 -6.98 -20.35 21.25
N GLY A 145 -5.78 -20.85 21.58
CA GLY A 145 -4.86 -21.46 20.62
C GLY A 145 -3.92 -20.51 19.89
N CYS A 146 -4.09 -19.19 20.05
CA CYS A 146 -3.18 -18.18 19.53
C CYS A 146 -2.11 -17.82 20.57
N LEU A 147 -0.82 -17.83 20.16
CA LEU A 147 0.26 -17.39 21.03
C LEU A 147 0.21 -15.88 21.16
N VAL A 148 0.22 -15.36 22.39
CA VAL A 148 0.34 -13.94 22.67
C VAL A 148 1.60 -13.68 23.46
N GLU A 149 2.38 -12.70 23.00
CA GLU A 149 3.63 -12.29 23.63
C GLU A 149 3.58 -10.79 23.96
N TYR A 150 3.60 -10.46 25.25
CA TYR A 150 3.73 -9.09 25.74
C TYR A 150 5.17 -8.86 26.21
N THR A 151 5.87 -7.93 25.59
CA THR A 151 7.33 -7.81 25.70
C THR A 151 7.74 -6.38 25.97
N GLU A 152 8.58 -6.19 26.99
CA GLU A 152 9.44 -5.00 27.07
C GLU A 152 10.70 -5.26 26.24
N ILE A 153 10.96 -4.37 25.30
CA ILE A 153 12.15 -4.38 24.45
C ILE A 153 12.99 -3.16 24.82
N SER A 154 14.26 -3.39 25.15
CA SER A 154 15.23 -2.33 25.46
C SER A 154 16.45 -2.44 24.56
N ALA A 155 16.89 -1.33 23.99
CA ALA A 155 18.06 -1.22 23.12
C ALA A 155 18.68 0.17 23.26
N GLU A 156 20.01 0.23 23.42
CA GLU A 156 20.80 1.48 23.45
C GLU A 156 20.25 2.59 24.39
N GLY A 157 19.71 2.21 25.56
CA GLY A 157 19.17 3.15 26.55
C GLY A 157 17.72 3.58 26.30
N SER A 158 17.10 3.15 25.20
CA SER A 158 15.68 3.31 24.91
C SER A 158 14.91 2.03 25.22
N SER A 159 13.65 2.15 25.65
CA SER A 159 12.75 1.00 25.83
C SER A 159 11.34 1.26 25.31
N THR A 160 10.65 0.19 24.92
CA THR A 160 9.25 0.23 24.49
C THR A 160 8.56 -1.09 24.83
N TRP A 161 7.25 -1.03 25.05
CA TRP A 161 6.42 -2.22 25.13
C TRP A 161 5.94 -2.64 23.74
N THR A 162 5.77 -3.95 23.57
CA THR A 162 5.15 -4.56 22.40
C THR A 162 4.19 -5.66 22.81
N VAL A 163 3.16 -5.86 21.99
CA VAL A 163 2.25 -7.00 22.08
C VAL A 163 2.19 -7.66 20.73
N ALA A 164 2.31 -8.97 20.70
CA ALA A 164 2.22 -9.76 19.48
C ALA A 164 1.25 -10.93 19.63
N ALA A 165 0.61 -11.28 18.52
CA ALA A 165 -0.22 -12.46 18.37
C ALA A 165 0.30 -13.28 17.19
N GLU A 166 0.50 -14.58 17.39
CA GLU A 166 1.13 -15.49 16.43
C GLU A 166 0.38 -16.82 16.32
N SER A 167 0.10 -17.25 15.08
CA SER A 167 -0.51 -18.56 14.80
C SER A 167 -0.24 -19.00 13.36
N PRO A 168 -0.21 -20.32 13.06
CA PRO A 168 -0.32 -20.81 11.68
C PRO A 168 -1.65 -20.41 11.01
N ASP A 169 -2.69 -20.15 11.80
CA ASP A 169 -4.01 -19.73 11.34
C ASP A 169 -4.18 -18.19 11.45
N PRO A 170 -4.31 -17.46 10.34
CA PRO A 170 -4.49 -16.00 10.34
C PRO A 170 -5.81 -15.55 10.97
N GLU A 171 -6.86 -16.38 10.94
CA GLU A 171 -8.16 -16.04 11.53
C GLU A 171 -8.07 -15.97 13.05
N LEU A 172 -7.33 -16.91 13.66
CA LEU A 172 -7.04 -16.90 15.10
C LEU A 172 -6.25 -15.66 15.52
N VAL A 173 -5.27 -15.23 14.72
CA VAL A 173 -4.52 -13.99 14.99
C VAL A 173 -5.47 -12.80 14.97
N SER A 174 -6.26 -12.66 13.90
CA SER A 174 -7.23 -11.56 13.74
C SER A 174 -8.29 -11.52 14.85
N ALA A 175 -8.80 -12.68 15.28
CA ALA A 175 -9.76 -12.79 16.38
C ALA A 175 -9.13 -12.37 17.72
N THR A 176 -7.89 -12.81 17.97
CA THR A 176 -7.13 -12.48 19.18
C THR A 176 -6.87 -10.98 19.28
N VAL A 177 -6.41 -10.34 18.18
CA VAL A 177 -6.15 -8.89 18.14
C VAL A 177 -7.43 -8.08 18.43
N ARG A 178 -8.57 -8.49 17.86
CA ARG A 178 -9.87 -7.87 18.13
C ARG A 178 -10.27 -8.02 19.59
N ARG A 179 -10.10 -9.21 20.17
CA ARG A 179 -10.41 -9.48 21.58
C ARG A 179 -9.58 -8.64 22.54
N LEU A 180 -8.32 -8.39 22.21
CA LEU A 180 -7.44 -7.53 22.99
C LEU A 180 -7.75 -6.03 22.85
N GLY A 181 -8.74 -5.64 22.04
CA GLY A 181 -9.06 -4.24 21.78
C GLY A 181 -8.00 -3.52 20.93
N LEU A 182 -7.14 -4.29 20.24
CA LEU A 182 -6.00 -3.75 19.49
C LEU A 182 -6.25 -3.66 17.98
N ALA A 183 -7.48 -3.95 17.54
CA ALA A 183 -7.88 -3.78 16.15
C ALA A 183 -7.67 -2.31 15.72
N GLY A 184 -7.10 -2.12 14.52
CA GLY A 184 -6.78 -0.80 13.97
C GLY A 184 -5.39 -0.27 14.33
N ARG A 185 -4.66 -0.89 15.27
CA ARG A 185 -3.23 -0.60 15.44
C ARG A 185 -2.41 -1.22 14.29
N ARG A 186 -1.38 -0.49 13.87
CA ARG A 186 -0.48 -0.90 12.78
C ARG A 186 0.31 -2.16 13.17
N ASN A 187 0.28 -3.16 12.30
CA ASN A 187 1.18 -4.31 12.40
C ASN A 187 2.61 -3.90 12.02
N THR A 188 3.55 -4.08 12.94
CA THR A 188 4.95 -3.67 12.80
C THR A 188 5.86 -4.79 13.26
N CYS A 189 6.78 -5.24 12.40
CA CYS A 189 7.75 -6.27 12.76
C CYS A 189 8.80 -5.73 13.73
N VAL A 190 9.55 -6.64 14.40
CA VAL A 190 10.56 -6.24 15.39
C VAL A 190 11.67 -5.39 14.77
N ALA A 191 12.13 -5.71 13.56
CA ALA A 191 13.17 -4.94 12.89
C ALA A 191 12.73 -3.47 12.68
N ASP A 192 11.54 -3.26 12.13
CA ASP A 192 10.99 -1.92 11.94
C ASP A 192 10.72 -1.20 13.27
N GLY A 193 10.24 -1.92 14.29
CA GLY A 193 10.05 -1.37 15.62
C GLY A 193 11.36 -0.87 16.25
N LEU A 194 12.45 -1.64 16.15
CA LEU A 194 13.78 -1.24 16.62
C LEU A 194 14.32 -0.05 15.82
N LYS A 195 14.19 -0.05 14.49
CA LYS A 195 14.53 1.09 13.64
C LYS A 195 13.82 2.37 14.07
N ALA A 196 12.52 2.28 14.37
CA ALA A 196 11.76 3.42 14.88
C ALA A 196 12.23 3.87 16.26
N LEU A 197 12.42 2.93 17.20
CA LEU A 197 12.88 3.21 18.57
C LEU A 197 14.24 3.95 18.58
N LEU A 198 15.12 3.62 17.63
CA LEU A 198 16.47 4.18 17.52
C LEU A 198 16.55 5.38 16.55
N GLY A 199 15.45 5.80 15.93
CA GLY A 199 15.45 6.84 14.90
C GLY A 199 16.30 6.49 13.67
N TRP A 200 16.52 5.20 13.39
CA TRP A 200 17.41 4.69 12.35
C TRP A 200 16.62 4.12 11.18
N ARG A 201 16.21 4.99 10.26
CA ARG A 201 15.39 4.62 9.09
C ARG A 201 15.86 5.37 7.84
N PRO A 202 15.61 4.84 6.63
CA PRO A 202 15.89 5.55 5.38
C PRO A 202 15.13 6.88 5.32
N THR A 203 15.76 7.96 4.88
CA THR A 203 15.08 9.27 4.76
C THR A 203 14.01 9.28 3.66
N ARG A 204 14.20 8.42 2.65
CA ARG A 204 13.32 8.22 1.49
C ARG A 204 12.33 7.08 1.75
N TYR A 205 11.13 7.23 1.22
CA TYR A 205 10.13 6.18 1.16
C TYR A 205 9.57 6.05 -0.25
N ALA A 206 8.99 4.89 -0.53
CA ALA A 206 8.28 4.62 -1.77
C ALA A 206 6.97 3.89 -1.49
N VAL A 207 5.92 4.25 -2.24
CA VAL A 207 4.66 3.53 -2.26
C VAL A 207 4.39 3.02 -3.68
N LEU A 208 4.26 1.70 -3.81
CA LEU A 208 3.77 1.04 -5.02
C LEU A 208 2.27 0.74 -4.90
N ASP A 209 1.52 1.14 -5.92
CA ASP A 209 0.11 0.80 -6.12
C ASP A 209 -0.01 -0.10 -7.36
N VAL A 210 -0.23 -1.39 -7.13
CA VAL A 210 -0.39 -2.43 -8.15
C VAL A 210 -1.87 -2.54 -8.52
N GLY A 211 -2.26 -1.73 -9.50
CA GLY A 211 -3.62 -1.68 -10.03
C GLY A 211 -3.89 -2.70 -11.15
N THR A 212 -5.16 -2.82 -11.52
CA THR A 212 -5.61 -3.69 -12.64
C THR A 212 -5.01 -3.28 -13.98
N ASN A 213 -4.84 -1.98 -14.22
CA ASN A 213 -4.38 -1.44 -15.50
C ASN A 213 -2.93 -0.95 -15.48
N SER A 214 -2.44 -0.50 -14.32
CA SER A 214 -1.15 0.18 -14.20
C SER A 214 -0.55 -0.04 -12.82
N VAL A 215 0.78 -0.03 -12.76
CA VAL A 215 1.56 0.10 -11.54
C VAL A 215 1.94 1.56 -11.36
N LYS A 216 1.65 2.14 -10.20
CA LYS A 216 2.05 3.51 -9.86
C LYS A 216 3.09 3.49 -8.75
N LEU A 217 4.03 4.42 -8.82
CA LEU A 217 5.09 4.60 -7.83
C LEU A 217 5.13 6.07 -7.43
N VAL A 218 5.02 6.35 -6.13
CA VAL A 218 5.41 7.63 -5.56
C VAL A 218 6.61 7.44 -4.65
N VAL A 219 7.62 8.29 -4.81
CA VAL A 219 8.82 8.37 -3.98
C VAL A 219 8.86 9.74 -3.34
N GLY A 220 9.07 9.76 -2.04
CA GLY A 220 9.21 11.00 -1.30
C GLY A 220 10.20 10.88 -0.16
N ASP A 221 10.38 11.97 0.56
CA ASP A 221 11.15 12.00 1.80
C ASP A 221 10.27 12.33 3.00
N ARG A 222 10.75 12.01 4.20
CA ARG A 222 10.06 12.35 5.45
C ARG A 222 10.00 13.85 5.76
N ALA A 223 10.65 14.70 4.95
CA ALA A 223 10.50 16.14 5.02
C ALA A 223 9.30 16.64 4.18
N GLY A 224 8.57 15.74 3.51
CA GLY A 224 7.35 16.05 2.77
C GLY A 224 7.58 16.36 1.29
N ARG A 225 8.78 16.18 0.75
CA ARG A 225 9.03 16.38 -0.69
C ARG A 225 8.71 15.12 -1.48
N THR A 226 8.07 15.30 -2.63
CA THR A 226 7.90 14.23 -3.63
C THR A 226 9.09 14.28 -4.60
N GLU A 227 9.85 13.19 -4.71
CA GLU A 227 10.98 13.04 -5.64
C GLU A 227 10.52 12.54 -7.01
N LEU A 228 9.57 11.62 -7.03
CA LEU A 228 9.08 10.94 -8.22
C LEU A 228 7.61 10.57 -8.03
N ASP A 229 6.79 10.84 -9.03
CA ASP A 229 5.44 10.29 -9.15
C ASP A 229 5.24 9.81 -10.58
N THR A 230 5.16 8.50 -10.77
CA THR A 230 5.13 7.88 -12.10
C THR A 230 4.16 6.71 -12.15
N ALA A 231 3.73 6.37 -13.36
CA ALA A 231 2.83 5.26 -13.64
C ALA A 231 3.28 4.50 -14.89
N VAL A 232 3.30 3.18 -14.80
CA VAL A 232 3.58 2.29 -15.92
C VAL A 232 2.31 1.48 -16.22
N VAL A 233 1.86 1.51 -17.47
CA VAL A 233 0.69 0.72 -17.91
C VAL A 233 1.13 -0.72 -18.11
N THR A 234 0.65 -1.62 -17.26
CA THR A 234 1.01 -3.05 -17.30
C THR A 234 -0.19 -3.95 -17.57
N ARG A 235 -1.42 -3.46 -17.48
CA ARG A 235 -2.66 -4.21 -17.74
C ARG A 235 -2.67 -5.60 -17.06
N LEU A 236 -2.38 -5.65 -15.75
CA LEU A 236 -2.33 -6.89 -14.99
C LEU A 236 -3.62 -7.72 -15.11
N GLY A 237 -4.79 -7.06 -15.10
CA GLY A 237 -6.10 -7.70 -15.22
C GLY A 237 -6.58 -7.96 -16.65
N GLU A 238 -5.72 -7.77 -17.66
CA GLU A 238 -6.03 -8.14 -19.05
C GLU A 238 -6.38 -9.62 -19.14
N GLY A 239 -7.53 -9.93 -19.76
CA GLY A 239 -8.03 -11.29 -19.90
C GLY A 239 -8.51 -11.96 -18.61
N LEU A 240 -8.56 -11.26 -17.47
CA LEU A 240 -8.93 -11.86 -16.17
C LEU A 240 -10.34 -12.45 -16.16
N ALA A 241 -11.32 -11.72 -16.71
CA ALA A 241 -12.71 -12.17 -16.78
C ALA A 241 -12.89 -13.38 -17.72
N GLU A 242 -12.12 -13.43 -18.81
CA GLU A 242 -12.22 -14.45 -19.86
C GLU A 242 -11.46 -15.72 -19.50
N SER A 243 -10.28 -15.57 -18.90
CA SER A 243 -9.39 -16.68 -18.53
C SER A 243 -9.62 -17.22 -17.11
N GLY A 244 -10.39 -16.51 -16.28
CA GLY A 244 -10.66 -16.87 -14.89
C GLY A 244 -9.48 -16.64 -13.93
N GLY A 245 -8.38 -16.03 -14.40
CA GLY A 245 -7.17 -15.76 -13.61
C GLY A 245 -6.24 -14.76 -14.27
N LEU A 246 -5.12 -14.44 -13.61
CA LEU A 246 -4.06 -13.64 -14.22
C LEU A 246 -3.32 -14.47 -15.26
N THR A 247 -3.12 -13.91 -16.45
CA THR A 247 -2.34 -14.57 -17.50
C THR A 247 -0.84 -14.52 -17.18
N PRO A 248 -0.04 -15.53 -17.58
CA PRO A 248 1.42 -15.48 -17.42
C PRO A 248 2.05 -14.21 -18.01
N ALA A 249 1.61 -13.81 -19.21
CA ALA A 249 2.13 -12.63 -19.88
C ALA A 249 1.83 -11.32 -19.13
N SER A 250 0.65 -11.18 -18.50
CA SER A 250 0.32 -9.99 -17.71
C SER A 250 1.06 -9.96 -16.38
N MET A 251 1.29 -11.13 -15.76
CA MET A 251 2.13 -11.26 -14.56
C MET A 251 3.59 -10.88 -14.87
N ASP A 252 4.23 -11.52 -15.86
CA ASP A 252 5.64 -11.28 -16.21
C ASP A 252 5.91 -9.82 -16.53
N ARG A 253 5.05 -9.21 -17.35
CA ARG A 253 5.14 -7.79 -17.70
C ARG A 253 5.03 -6.88 -16.49
N THR A 254 4.14 -7.20 -15.55
CA THR A 254 3.94 -6.41 -14.34
C THR A 254 5.09 -6.58 -13.35
N VAL A 255 5.61 -7.80 -13.17
CA VAL A 255 6.79 -8.10 -12.35
C VAL A 255 8.01 -7.36 -12.90
N ALA A 256 8.24 -7.41 -14.23
CA ALA A 256 9.34 -6.69 -14.86
C ALA A 256 9.24 -5.17 -14.68
N ALA A 257 8.03 -4.60 -14.78
CA ALA A 257 7.81 -3.18 -14.53
C ALA A 257 8.08 -2.79 -13.06
N ILE A 258 7.62 -3.60 -12.10
CA ILE A 258 7.91 -3.39 -10.67
C ILE A 258 9.43 -3.46 -10.42
N ALA A 259 10.11 -4.46 -10.98
CA ALA A 259 11.55 -4.62 -10.85
C ALA A 259 12.31 -3.38 -11.36
N GLY A 260 12.00 -2.92 -12.58
CA GLY A 260 12.64 -1.72 -13.15
C GLY A 260 12.40 -0.47 -12.30
N LEU A 261 11.17 -0.24 -11.84
CA LEU A 261 10.83 0.88 -10.95
C LEU A 261 11.62 0.82 -9.63
N LEU A 262 11.80 -0.38 -9.06
CA LEU A 262 12.52 -0.58 -7.81
C LEU A 262 14.04 -0.45 -7.97
N ASP A 263 14.60 -0.96 -9.06
CA ASP A 263 16.02 -0.84 -9.39
C ASP A 263 16.40 0.64 -9.54
N ASP A 264 15.56 1.44 -10.23
CA ASP A 264 15.77 2.88 -10.43
C ASP A 264 15.85 3.66 -9.11
N ILE A 265 14.97 3.35 -8.13
CA ILE A 265 14.94 4.07 -6.85
C ILE A 265 16.01 3.59 -5.88
N ARG A 266 16.34 2.29 -5.89
CA ARG A 266 17.38 1.69 -5.05
C ARG A 266 18.78 2.10 -5.51
N GLY A 267 18.98 2.32 -6.82
CA GLY A 267 20.22 2.88 -7.36
C GLY A 267 20.58 4.27 -6.82
N ARG A 268 19.63 4.96 -6.15
CA ARG A 268 19.82 6.28 -5.51
C ARG A 268 20.00 6.19 -3.99
N GLY A 269 20.16 4.99 -3.44
CA GLY A 269 20.34 4.72 -2.01
C GLY A 269 19.09 4.11 -1.34
N PRO A 270 19.18 3.81 -0.03
CA PRO A 270 18.13 3.11 0.70
C PRO A 270 16.78 3.82 0.68
N VAL A 271 15.72 3.03 0.55
CA VAL A 271 14.34 3.52 0.46
C VAL A 271 13.41 2.53 1.17
N GLU A 272 12.57 3.04 2.07
CA GLU A 272 11.55 2.22 2.73
C GLU A 272 10.35 2.03 1.80
N ILE A 273 10.04 0.79 1.42
CA ILE A 273 9.03 0.49 0.40
C ILE A 273 7.78 -0.13 1.03
N VAL A 274 6.61 0.38 0.66
CA VAL A 274 5.31 -0.28 0.86
C VAL A 274 4.67 -0.53 -0.49
N ALA A 275 4.15 -1.73 -0.72
CA ALA A 275 3.41 -2.07 -1.92
C ALA A 275 2.01 -2.55 -1.58
N VAL A 276 1.00 -2.01 -2.26
CA VAL A 276 -0.40 -2.41 -2.13
C VAL A 276 -0.96 -2.91 -3.46
N GLY A 277 -1.86 -3.88 -3.40
CA GLY A 277 -2.56 -4.47 -4.53
C GLY A 277 -4.06 -4.25 -4.43
N THR A 278 -4.73 -3.91 -5.54
CA THR A 278 -6.15 -3.52 -5.55
C THR A 278 -7.05 -4.53 -6.29
N ALA A 279 -8.06 -4.05 -7.03
CA ALA A 279 -9.16 -4.84 -7.56
C ALA A 279 -8.74 -6.07 -8.38
N GLY A 280 -7.77 -5.93 -9.29
CA GLY A 280 -7.29 -7.04 -10.12
C GLY A 280 -6.75 -8.21 -9.28
N LEU A 281 -5.99 -7.91 -8.23
CA LEU A 281 -5.44 -8.91 -7.32
C LEU A 281 -6.49 -9.45 -6.34
N ARG A 282 -7.52 -8.67 -5.98
CA ARG A 282 -8.65 -9.18 -5.19
C ARG A 282 -9.46 -10.24 -5.94
N GLN A 283 -9.63 -10.06 -7.25
CA GLN A 283 -10.49 -10.91 -8.08
C GLN A 283 -9.78 -12.17 -8.59
N ALA A 284 -8.45 -12.14 -8.71
CA ALA A 284 -7.67 -13.24 -9.24
C ALA A 284 -7.53 -14.43 -8.26
N PRO A 285 -8.00 -15.64 -8.62
CA PRO A 285 -7.80 -16.84 -7.78
C PRO A 285 -6.33 -17.25 -7.66
N ASN A 286 -5.55 -17.03 -8.71
CA ASN A 286 -4.11 -17.32 -8.78
C ASN A 286 -3.22 -16.11 -8.43
N ARG A 287 -3.74 -15.14 -7.67
CA ARG A 287 -2.95 -13.95 -7.26
C ARG A 287 -1.68 -14.32 -6.51
N ASP A 288 -1.69 -15.43 -5.76
CA ASP A 288 -0.57 -15.83 -4.91
C ASP A 288 0.68 -16.18 -5.74
N ASP A 289 0.51 -16.66 -6.97
CA ASP A 289 1.62 -16.89 -7.91
C ASP A 289 2.30 -15.56 -8.29
N PHE A 290 1.49 -14.53 -8.57
CA PHE A 290 2.00 -13.18 -8.85
C PHE A 290 2.68 -12.56 -7.62
N LEU A 291 2.07 -12.67 -6.43
CA LEU A 291 2.65 -12.14 -5.19
C LEU A 291 3.99 -12.80 -4.88
N GLY A 292 4.10 -14.13 -5.07
CA GLY A 292 5.34 -14.87 -4.94
C GLY A 292 6.39 -14.40 -5.94
N ALA A 293 6.02 -14.25 -7.21
CA ALA A 293 6.94 -13.76 -8.25
C ALA A 293 7.46 -12.33 -7.98
N VAL A 294 6.63 -11.42 -7.47
CA VAL A 294 7.09 -10.08 -7.06
C VAL A 294 8.04 -10.17 -5.87
N LEU A 295 7.73 -11.00 -4.87
CA LEU A 295 8.60 -11.17 -3.72
C LEU A 295 9.97 -11.75 -4.13
N ASP A 296 9.97 -12.84 -4.90
CA ASP A 296 11.19 -13.54 -5.31
C ASP A 296 12.07 -12.67 -6.23
N ARG A 297 11.45 -11.90 -7.15
CA ARG A 297 12.19 -11.05 -8.07
C ARG A 297 12.62 -9.72 -7.46
N CYS A 298 11.79 -9.13 -6.60
CA CYS A 298 11.93 -7.73 -6.18
C CYS A 298 12.23 -7.55 -4.69
N GLY A 299 12.06 -8.60 -3.88
CA GLY A 299 12.19 -8.53 -2.42
C GLY A 299 11.09 -7.68 -1.75
N VAL A 300 9.93 -7.52 -2.40
CA VAL A 300 8.82 -6.69 -1.90
C VAL A 300 7.56 -7.52 -1.75
N ALA A 301 7.01 -7.55 -0.56
CA ALA A 301 5.69 -8.14 -0.31
C ALA A 301 4.59 -7.13 -0.67
N VAL A 302 3.63 -7.54 -1.50
CA VAL A 302 2.47 -6.72 -1.88
C VAL A 302 1.28 -7.06 -0.98
N GLU A 303 0.76 -6.06 -0.28
CA GLU A 303 -0.43 -6.16 0.57
C GLU A 303 -1.70 -6.00 -0.28
N VAL A 304 -2.52 -7.05 -0.39
CA VAL A 304 -3.79 -6.96 -1.14
C VAL A 304 -4.88 -6.36 -0.24
N ILE A 305 -5.12 -5.06 -0.40
CA ILE A 305 -6.06 -4.32 0.44
C ILE A 305 -7.52 -4.51 0.01
N SER A 306 -8.45 -4.43 0.96
CA SER A 306 -9.89 -4.48 0.68
C SER A 306 -10.37 -3.25 -0.11
N GLY A 307 -11.49 -3.37 -0.81
CA GLY A 307 -12.11 -2.22 -1.50
C GLY A 307 -12.46 -1.06 -0.56
N PRO A 308 -13.07 -1.32 0.61
CA PRO A 308 -13.31 -0.27 1.61
C PRO A 308 -12.02 0.39 2.10
N GLU A 309 -10.94 -0.37 2.27
CA GLU A 309 -9.66 0.15 2.74
C GLU A 309 -8.98 1.03 1.68
N GLU A 310 -8.99 0.58 0.42
CA GLU A 310 -8.54 1.36 -0.73
C GLU A 310 -9.23 2.72 -0.78
N ALA A 311 -10.55 2.72 -0.64
CA ALA A 311 -11.34 3.93 -0.69
C ALA A 311 -11.18 4.79 0.58
N ARG A 312 -10.97 4.20 1.77
CA ARG A 312 -10.63 4.94 3.00
C ARG A 312 -9.30 5.69 2.86
N LEU A 313 -8.27 5.02 2.34
CA LEU A 313 -6.96 5.61 2.12
C LEU A 313 -7.02 6.74 1.08
N ALA A 314 -7.71 6.52 -0.04
CA ALA A 314 -7.91 7.56 -1.05
C ALA A 314 -8.70 8.77 -0.49
N TYR A 315 -9.74 8.53 0.31
CA TYR A 315 -10.51 9.58 1.00
C TYR A 315 -9.61 10.42 1.91
N ARG A 316 -8.84 9.77 2.79
CA ARG A 316 -7.92 10.46 3.69
C ARG A 316 -6.90 11.30 2.93
N ALA A 317 -6.35 10.76 1.84
CA ALA A 317 -5.40 11.47 0.99
C ALA A 317 -6.01 12.76 0.43
N ALA A 318 -7.22 12.66 -0.13
CA ALA A 318 -7.88 13.78 -0.76
C ALA A 318 -8.33 14.86 0.23
N VAL A 319 -8.75 14.46 1.44
CA VAL A 319 -9.27 15.41 2.43
C VAL A 319 -8.14 16.07 3.24
N SER A 320 -7.07 15.32 3.56
CA SER A 320 -5.99 15.81 4.44
C SER A 320 -5.29 17.05 3.89
N SER A 321 -5.09 17.12 2.57
CA SER A 321 -4.36 18.17 1.88
C SER A 321 -5.21 19.37 1.45
N LEU A 322 -6.54 19.31 1.64
CA LEU A 322 -7.45 20.38 1.25
C LEU A 322 -7.96 21.16 2.48
N THR A 323 -7.89 22.48 2.42
CA THR A 323 -8.54 23.39 3.39
C THR A 323 -10.04 23.45 3.08
N SER A 324 -10.76 22.38 3.42
CA SER A 324 -12.22 22.37 3.29
C SER A 324 -12.80 22.99 4.57
N GLY A 325 -13.49 24.12 4.45
CA GLY A 325 -14.28 24.65 5.56
C GLY A 325 -15.54 23.81 5.73
N GLY A 326 -15.78 23.29 6.93
CA GLY A 326 -17.00 22.52 7.27
C GLY A 326 -16.73 21.05 7.62
N ASP A 327 -17.72 20.44 8.27
CA ASP A 327 -17.65 19.08 8.79
C ASP A 327 -18.27 18.05 7.83
N GLY A 328 -19.07 18.49 6.85
CA GLY A 328 -19.75 17.62 5.88
C GLY A 328 -19.06 17.62 4.52
N LEU A 329 -18.43 16.51 4.16
CA LEU A 329 -17.72 16.33 2.89
C LEU A 329 -18.37 15.24 2.05
N LEU A 330 -18.40 15.48 0.73
CA LEU A 330 -18.61 14.43 -0.27
C LEU A 330 -17.34 14.28 -1.09
N VAL A 331 -16.71 13.12 -1.03
CA VAL A 331 -15.63 12.74 -1.94
C VAL A 331 -16.18 11.75 -2.96
N PHE A 332 -15.91 11.98 -4.24
CA PHE A 332 -16.22 11.00 -5.28
C PHE A 332 -15.04 10.74 -6.21
N ASP A 333 -14.93 9.50 -6.70
CA ASP A 333 -14.02 9.10 -7.77
C ASP A 333 -14.86 8.54 -8.91
N SER A 334 -14.73 9.11 -10.11
CA SER A 334 -15.48 8.67 -11.28
C SER A 334 -14.58 7.92 -12.25
N GLY A 335 -14.76 6.60 -12.28
CA GLY A 335 -14.07 5.70 -13.17
C GLY A 335 -14.79 5.45 -14.50
N GLY A 336 -14.30 4.46 -15.25
CA GLY A 336 -14.89 4.08 -16.54
C GLY A 336 -16.24 3.38 -16.41
N GLY A 337 -16.36 2.41 -15.48
CA GLY A 337 -17.57 1.60 -15.30
C GLY A 337 -18.46 1.99 -14.11
N SER A 338 -17.88 2.63 -13.09
CA SER A 338 -18.56 2.97 -11.83
C SER A 338 -18.01 4.27 -11.25
N SER A 339 -18.76 4.86 -10.32
CA SER A 339 -18.30 5.96 -9.48
C SER A 339 -18.47 5.60 -8.00
N GLN A 340 -17.43 5.86 -7.22
CA GLN A 340 -17.41 5.65 -5.78
C GLN A 340 -17.72 6.96 -5.06
N PHE A 341 -18.54 6.89 -4.02
CA PHE A 341 -18.97 8.04 -3.23
C PHE A 341 -18.70 7.77 -1.75
N THR A 342 -18.08 8.74 -1.09
CA THR A 342 -17.78 8.69 0.34
C THR A 342 -18.28 9.98 0.99
N PHE A 343 -19.22 9.85 1.91
CA PHE A 343 -19.68 10.93 2.78
C PHE A 343 -18.97 10.84 4.11
N GLY A 344 -18.53 11.97 4.65
CA GLY A 344 -17.82 11.98 5.93
C GLY A 344 -17.41 13.38 6.36
N SER A 345 -16.55 13.42 7.37
CA SER A 345 -15.82 14.60 7.83
C SER A 345 -14.31 14.39 7.62
N ARG A 346 -13.50 15.37 8.03
CA ARG A 346 -12.03 15.27 7.93
C ARG A 346 -11.45 14.01 8.56
N ASP A 347 -12.01 13.60 9.70
CA ASP A 347 -11.44 12.51 10.51
C ASP A 347 -12.27 11.21 10.44
N ARG A 348 -13.46 11.25 9.85
CA ARG A 348 -14.38 10.11 9.89
C ARG A 348 -15.15 9.93 8.58
N ILE A 349 -15.16 8.70 8.07
CA ILE A 349 -16.09 8.28 7.03
C ILE A 349 -17.44 7.93 7.68
N ALA A 350 -18.52 8.56 7.22
CA ALA A 350 -19.88 8.30 7.67
C ALA A 350 -20.52 7.19 6.83
N GLU A 351 -20.36 7.25 5.51
CA GLU A 351 -20.92 6.27 4.57
C GLU A 351 -20.07 6.18 3.32
N GLN A 352 -19.97 4.98 2.75
CA GLN A 352 -19.34 4.74 1.46
C GLN A 352 -20.15 3.76 0.62
N PHE A 353 -20.25 4.04 -0.67
CA PHE A 353 -20.91 3.15 -1.63
C PHE A 353 -20.41 3.39 -3.06
N SER A 354 -20.70 2.43 -3.94
CA SER A 354 -20.42 2.49 -5.37
C SER A 354 -21.73 2.50 -6.14
N LEU A 355 -21.78 3.24 -7.24
CA LEU A 355 -22.88 3.23 -8.21
C LEU A 355 -22.31 2.93 -9.60
N ASP A 356 -23.04 2.19 -10.43
CA ASP A 356 -22.60 1.79 -11.77
C ASP A 356 -22.71 2.93 -12.80
N VAL A 357 -22.36 4.14 -12.39
CA VAL A 357 -22.33 5.35 -13.19
C VAL A 357 -20.88 5.61 -13.56
N GLY A 358 -20.50 5.37 -14.81
CA GLY A 358 -19.12 5.50 -15.26
C GLY A 358 -19.01 6.15 -16.64
N ALA A 359 -17.91 6.86 -16.87
CA ALA A 359 -17.73 7.65 -18.09
C ALA A 359 -17.73 6.80 -19.36
N VAL A 360 -17.11 5.60 -19.35
CA VAL A 360 -17.09 4.67 -20.49
C VAL A 360 -18.51 4.15 -20.78
N ARG A 361 -19.19 3.63 -19.75
CA ARG A 361 -20.54 3.08 -19.86
C ARG A 361 -21.54 4.10 -20.43
N LEU A 362 -21.47 5.33 -19.95
CA LEU A 362 -22.34 6.42 -20.43
C LEU A 362 -21.95 6.88 -21.84
N THR A 363 -20.65 6.89 -22.15
CA THR A 363 -20.17 7.20 -23.50
C THR A 363 -20.71 6.22 -24.52
N GLU A 364 -20.66 4.92 -24.23
CA GLU A 364 -21.20 3.86 -25.09
C GLU A 364 -22.72 3.96 -25.21
N ARG A 365 -23.41 4.11 -24.08
CA ARG A 365 -24.89 4.16 -24.03
C ARG A 365 -25.48 5.32 -24.83
N PHE A 366 -24.84 6.48 -24.79
CA PHE A 366 -25.36 7.71 -25.41
C PHE A 366 -24.55 8.17 -26.64
N GLY A 367 -23.54 7.41 -27.06
CA GLY A 367 -22.71 7.76 -28.22
C GLY A 367 -21.85 9.01 -28.03
N LEU A 368 -21.43 9.32 -26.80
CA LEU A 368 -20.80 10.61 -26.44
C LEU A 368 -19.35 10.77 -26.94
N ALA A 369 -18.78 9.74 -27.58
CA ALA A 369 -17.46 9.82 -28.20
C ALA A 369 -17.48 10.72 -29.46
N GLY A 370 -18.62 10.81 -30.14
CA GLY A 370 -18.83 11.70 -31.29
C GLY A 370 -19.27 13.10 -30.88
N ALA A 371 -19.38 13.98 -31.87
CA ALA A 371 -20.14 15.22 -31.72
C ALA A 371 -21.63 14.89 -31.60
N VAL A 372 -22.30 15.47 -30.61
CA VAL A 372 -23.70 15.17 -30.28
C VAL A 372 -24.52 16.46 -30.10
N PRO A 373 -25.81 16.42 -30.46
CA PRO A 373 -26.70 17.56 -30.25
C PRO A 373 -27.00 17.72 -28.74
N ARG A 374 -27.54 18.88 -28.35
CA ARG A 374 -27.74 19.24 -26.95
C ARG A 374 -28.70 18.29 -26.24
N GLU A 375 -29.70 17.81 -26.97
CA GLU A 375 -30.75 16.90 -26.51
C GLU A 375 -30.16 15.56 -26.05
N THR A 376 -29.08 15.07 -26.68
CA THR A 376 -28.38 13.85 -26.25
C THR A 376 -27.65 14.06 -24.93
N VAL A 377 -27.07 15.24 -24.71
CA VAL A 377 -26.42 15.61 -23.46
C VAL A 377 -27.45 15.72 -22.34
N ASP A 378 -28.58 16.38 -22.60
CA ASP A 378 -29.66 16.53 -21.63
C ASP A 378 -30.25 15.17 -21.23
N ALA A 379 -30.45 14.25 -22.19
CA ALA A 379 -30.88 12.88 -21.92
C ALA A 379 -29.86 12.09 -21.08
N ALA A 380 -28.56 12.29 -21.33
CA ALA A 380 -27.51 11.69 -20.50
C ALA A 380 -27.53 12.24 -19.07
N LEU A 381 -27.67 13.56 -18.89
CA LEU A 381 -27.77 14.20 -17.57
C LEU A 381 -28.97 13.69 -16.77
N GLU A 382 -30.14 13.56 -17.42
CA GLU A 382 -31.35 13.01 -16.79
C GLU A 382 -31.16 11.56 -16.36
N ALA A 383 -30.59 10.71 -17.22
CA ALA A 383 -30.30 9.32 -16.88
C ALA A 383 -29.30 9.19 -15.73
N ILE A 384 -28.23 10.00 -15.74
CA ILE A 384 -27.25 10.06 -14.64
C ILE A 384 -27.96 10.48 -13.35
N SER A 385 -28.84 11.46 -13.40
CA SER A 385 -29.59 11.93 -12.22
C SER A 385 -30.45 10.83 -11.61
N ALA A 386 -31.10 10.02 -12.45
CA ALA A 386 -31.89 8.88 -12.01
C ALA A 386 -31.03 7.78 -11.35
N GLU A 387 -29.85 7.51 -11.92
CA GLU A 387 -28.92 6.49 -11.39
C GLU A 387 -28.18 6.96 -10.13
N LEU A 388 -28.01 8.28 -9.94
CA LEU A 388 -27.44 8.89 -8.75
C LEU A 388 -28.47 9.16 -7.64
N GLY A 389 -29.62 8.49 -7.65
CA GLY A 389 -30.69 8.69 -6.67
C GLY A 389 -30.25 8.52 -5.19
N ARG A 390 -29.22 7.71 -4.92
CA ARG A 390 -28.66 7.58 -3.55
C ARG A 390 -27.90 8.83 -3.10
N VAL A 391 -27.36 9.62 -4.02
CA VAL A 391 -26.75 10.93 -3.73
C VAL A 391 -27.82 12.00 -3.51
N ALA A 392 -28.93 11.91 -4.24
CA ALA A 392 -30.06 12.83 -4.15
C ALA A 392 -30.75 12.79 -2.77
N GLY A 393 -31.34 13.93 -2.37
CA GLY A 393 -32.16 14.02 -1.14
C GLY A 393 -31.37 14.01 0.18
N ARG A 394 -30.04 14.04 0.11
CA ARG A 394 -29.16 14.17 1.28
C ARG A 394 -28.95 15.63 1.69
N SER A 395 -28.52 15.82 2.93
CA SER A 395 -28.06 17.14 3.39
C SER A 395 -26.95 17.64 2.48
N ARG A 396 -27.02 18.91 2.11
CA ARG A 396 -26.00 19.57 1.30
C ARG A 396 -24.64 19.45 2.02
N PRO A 397 -23.61 18.82 1.40
CA PRO A 397 -22.27 18.81 1.98
C PRO A 397 -21.70 20.23 1.95
N ASP A 398 -20.76 20.56 2.83
CA ASP A 398 -20.05 21.84 2.83
C ASP A 398 -19.10 21.94 1.62
N ALA A 399 -18.46 20.83 1.24
CA ALA A 399 -17.59 20.73 0.08
C ALA A 399 -17.75 19.41 -0.68
N VAL A 400 -17.53 19.48 -1.99
CA VAL A 400 -17.46 18.31 -2.88
C VAL A 400 -16.05 18.21 -3.44
N ILE A 401 -15.39 17.08 -3.19
CA ILE A 401 -14.03 16.79 -3.63
C ILE A 401 -14.09 15.69 -4.69
N ALA A 402 -13.43 15.93 -5.82
CA ALA A 402 -13.43 15.02 -6.95
C ALA A 402 -12.04 14.45 -7.19
N ILE A 403 -11.91 13.13 -7.13
CA ILE A 403 -10.69 12.38 -7.42
C ILE A 403 -10.81 11.75 -8.81
N GLY A 404 -9.67 11.53 -9.45
CA GLY A 404 -9.57 10.66 -10.61
C GLY A 404 -9.39 11.39 -11.95
N GLY A 405 -9.33 10.60 -13.02
CA GLY A 405 -8.93 11.08 -14.35
C GLY A 405 -9.87 12.14 -14.92
N THR A 406 -11.17 12.03 -14.66
CA THR A 406 -12.16 13.00 -15.15
C THR A 406 -11.92 14.38 -14.53
N SER A 407 -11.90 14.48 -13.20
CA SER A 407 -11.78 15.78 -12.51
C SER A 407 -10.41 16.44 -12.73
N THR A 408 -9.34 15.65 -12.75
CA THR A 408 -7.98 16.13 -13.06
C THR A 408 -7.87 16.68 -14.48
N ASN A 409 -8.54 16.07 -15.48
CA ASN A 409 -8.59 16.60 -16.84
C ASN A 409 -9.45 17.87 -16.94
N LEU A 410 -10.58 17.95 -16.22
CA LEU A 410 -11.38 19.19 -16.17
C LEU A 410 -10.55 20.36 -15.62
N ALA A 411 -9.79 20.13 -14.54
CA ALA A 411 -8.88 21.13 -13.98
C ALA A 411 -7.74 21.49 -14.95
N ALA A 412 -7.09 20.50 -15.57
CA ALA A 412 -6.01 20.75 -16.52
C ALA A 412 -6.47 21.54 -17.75
N VAL A 413 -7.67 21.27 -18.26
CA VAL A 413 -8.28 22.04 -19.37
C VAL A 413 -8.65 23.45 -18.93
N SER A 414 -9.17 23.63 -17.70
CA SER A 414 -9.48 24.96 -17.15
C SER A 414 -8.23 25.86 -17.09
N HIS A 415 -7.08 25.28 -16.76
CA HIS A 415 -5.78 25.98 -16.76
C HIS A 415 -5.08 26.03 -18.12
N GLY A 416 -5.59 25.33 -19.14
CA GLY A 416 -4.97 25.24 -20.46
C GLY A 416 -3.56 24.61 -20.43
N LEU A 417 -3.34 23.63 -19.55
CA LEU A 417 -2.01 23.06 -19.31
C LEU A 417 -1.45 22.38 -20.57
N THR A 418 -0.25 22.78 -20.99
CA THR A 418 0.48 22.11 -22.09
C THR A 418 1.23 20.87 -21.60
N THR A 419 1.66 20.88 -20.35
CA THR A 419 2.27 19.75 -19.63
C THR A 419 1.52 19.57 -18.33
N TYR A 420 1.18 18.31 -18.00
CA TYR A 420 0.47 18.00 -16.76
C TYR A 420 1.31 18.38 -15.54
N ASP A 421 0.75 19.18 -14.64
CA ASP A 421 1.37 19.57 -13.39
C ASP A 421 0.43 19.17 -12.22
N PRO A 422 0.79 18.15 -11.42
CA PRO A 422 -0.06 17.67 -10.34
C PRO A 422 -0.23 18.71 -9.23
N ASP A 423 0.72 19.62 -9.03
CA ASP A 423 0.66 20.63 -7.98
C ASP A 423 -0.27 21.80 -8.39
N VAL A 424 -0.39 22.07 -9.70
CA VAL A 424 -1.42 23.00 -10.22
C VAL A 424 -2.81 22.36 -10.17
N VAL A 425 -2.93 21.09 -10.56
CA VAL A 425 -4.23 20.39 -10.61
C VAL A 425 -4.78 20.16 -9.20
N HIS A 426 -3.93 19.80 -8.24
CA HIS A 426 -4.35 19.56 -6.87
C HIS A 426 -4.87 20.83 -6.19
N GLY A 427 -6.08 20.76 -5.63
CA GLY A 427 -6.73 21.90 -4.98
C GLY A 427 -7.42 22.87 -5.95
N THR A 428 -7.34 22.64 -7.26
CA THR A 428 -8.08 23.46 -8.23
C THR A 428 -9.58 23.37 -7.99
N VAL A 429 -10.23 24.53 -7.90
CA VAL A 429 -11.68 24.64 -7.80
C VAL A 429 -12.24 24.78 -9.21
N VAL A 430 -13.09 23.84 -9.63
CA VAL A 430 -13.79 23.89 -10.92
C VAL A 430 -15.26 24.16 -10.65
N ASP A 431 -15.71 25.35 -11.03
CA ASP A 431 -17.09 25.78 -10.83
C ASP A 431 -18.04 25.22 -11.90
N VAL A 432 -19.34 25.32 -11.62
CA VAL A 432 -20.40 24.82 -12.49
C VAL A 432 -20.37 25.47 -13.89
N ALA A 433 -19.97 26.74 -13.98
CA ALA A 433 -19.92 27.46 -15.25
C ALA A 433 -18.78 26.95 -16.14
N GLU A 434 -17.64 26.62 -15.54
CA GLU A 434 -16.51 25.99 -16.23
C GLU A 434 -16.86 24.58 -16.68
N VAL A 435 -17.55 23.78 -15.86
CA VAL A 435 -18.05 22.47 -16.27
C VAL A 435 -19.02 22.60 -17.45
N ASP A 436 -19.97 23.54 -17.40
CA ASP A 436 -20.93 23.78 -18.48
C ASP A 436 -20.25 24.26 -19.77
N ARG A 437 -19.23 25.13 -19.66
CA ARG A 437 -18.40 25.58 -20.79
C ARG A 437 -17.71 24.39 -21.47
N GLN A 438 -17.10 23.51 -20.67
CA GLN A 438 -16.41 22.33 -21.18
C GLN A 438 -17.37 21.31 -21.80
N ILE A 439 -18.55 21.07 -21.21
CA ILE A 439 -19.61 20.23 -21.82
C ILE A 439 -19.99 20.78 -23.21
N GLU A 440 -20.21 22.08 -23.31
CA GLU A 440 -20.57 22.75 -24.56
C GLU A 440 -19.47 22.64 -25.62
N GLU A 441 -18.20 22.73 -25.20
CA GLU A 441 -17.04 22.53 -26.07
C GLU A 441 -16.92 21.08 -26.54
N TYR A 442 -17.02 20.11 -25.63
CA TYR A 442 -16.84 18.69 -25.93
C TYR A 442 -17.95 18.14 -26.81
N ARG A 443 -19.22 18.51 -26.57
CA ARG A 443 -20.34 17.99 -27.37
C ARG A 443 -20.27 18.39 -28.85
N ARG A 444 -19.59 19.48 -29.20
CA ARG A 444 -19.45 19.97 -30.58
C ARG A 444 -18.34 19.27 -31.37
N ARG A 445 -17.53 18.44 -30.71
CA ARG A 445 -16.33 17.81 -31.28
C ARG A 445 -16.37 16.30 -31.11
N ALA A 446 -15.87 15.57 -32.10
CA ALA A 446 -15.60 14.15 -31.95
C ALA A 446 -14.31 13.92 -31.14
N ALA A 447 -14.09 12.69 -30.66
CA ALA A 447 -12.92 12.33 -29.88
C ALA A 447 -11.59 12.75 -30.52
N ASP A 448 -11.43 12.55 -31.84
CA ASP A 448 -10.22 12.94 -32.59
C ASP A 448 -9.91 14.42 -32.46
N GLU A 449 -10.92 15.28 -32.56
CA GLU A 449 -10.77 16.73 -32.40
C GLU A 449 -10.57 17.12 -30.94
N ARG A 450 -11.21 16.42 -29.99
CA ARG A 450 -11.01 16.66 -28.55
C ARG A 450 -9.57 16.40 -28.13
N ARG A 451 -8.86 15.46 -28.76
CA ARG A 451 -7.43 15.18 -28.46
C ARG A 451 -6.52 16.39 -28.67
N THR A 452 -6.96 17.43 -29.37
CA THR A 452 -6.19 18.66 -29.59
C THR A 452 -6.48 19.74 -28.55
N ILE A 453 -7.40 19.52 -27.61
CA ILE A 453 -7.74 20.49 -26.55
C ILE A 453 -6.60 20.54 -25.53
N ALA A 454 -6.06 21.73 -25.27
CA ALA A 454 -5.01 21.93 -24.28
C ALA A 454 -5.48 21.47 -22.89
N GLY A 455 -4.63 20.74 -22.16
CA GLY A 455 -4.93 20.14 -20.87
C GLY A 455 -5.66 18.79 -20.93
N LEU A 456 -6.30 18.44 -22.04
CA LEU A 456 -7.01 17.17 -22.17
C LEU A 456 -6.07 16.05 -22.60
N GLN A 457 -5.89 15.05 -21.73
CA GLN A 457 -5.10 13.87 -22.06
C GLN A 457 -5.73 13.12 -23.24
N PRO A 458 -4.97 12.78 -24.30
CA PRO A 458 -5.53 12.15 -25.50
C PRO A 458 -6.26 10.83 -25.23
N ALA A 459 -5.82 10.06 -24.23
CA ALA A 459 -6.45 8.82 -23.80
C ALA A 459 -7.82 9.01 -23.12
N ARG A 460 -8.20 10.24 -22.76
CA ARG A 460 -9.47 10.59 -22.11
C ARG A 460 -10.47 11.26 -23.06
N ALA A 461 -10.04 11.66 -24.26
CA ALA A 461 -10.84 12.42 -25.20
C ALA A 461 -12.18 11.77 -25.57
N GLU A 462 -12.23 10.44 -25.65
CA GLU A 462 -13.45 9.69 -25.96
C GLU A 462 -14.51 9.82 -24.87
N VAL A 463 -14.10 9.79 -23.60
CA VAL A 463 -15.01 9.65 -22.45
C VAL A 463 -15.22 10.94 -21.65
N ILE A 464 -14.46 12.00 -21.94
CA ILE A 464 -14.45 13.23 -21.12
C ILE A 464 -15.81 13.93 -21.09
N LEU A 465 -16.59 13.89 -22.18
CA LEU A 465 -17.93 14.49 -22.21
C LEU A 465 -18.86 13.81 -21.19
N ALA A 466 -18.87 12.47 -21.16
CA ALA A 466 -19.65 11.73 -20.18
C ALA A 466 -19.18 12.02 -18.75
N GLY A 467 -17.85 12.08 -18.54
CA GLY A 467 -17.27 12.45 -17.25
C GLY A 467 -17.71 13.84 -16.77
N ALA A 468 -17.70 14.84 -17.66
CA ALA A 468 -18.17 16.19 -17.35
C ALA A 468 -19.66 16.21 -16.98
N CYS A 469 -20.50 15.42 -17.68
CA CYS A 469 -21.91 15.25 -17.34
C CYS A 469 -22.10 14.64 -15.93
N ILE A 470 -21.29 13.66 -15.53
CA ILE A 470 -21.34 13.09 -14.18
C ILE A 470 -21.07 14.17 -13.13
N VAL A 471 -19.97 14.93 -13.30
CA VAL A 471 -19.60 16.02 -12.39
C VAL A 471 -20.72 17.05 -12.32
N ARG A 472 -21.28 17.44 -13.46
CA ARG A 472 -22.36 18.42 -13.54
C ARG A 472 -23.62 17.97 -12.79
N THR A 473 -23.99 16.70 -12.92
CA THR A 473 -25.14 16.13 -12.21
C THR A 473 -24.89 16.02 -10.71
N ILE A 474 -23.67 15.67 -10.28
CA ILE A 474 -23.31 15.67 -8.85
C ILE A 474 -23.44 17.07 -8.24
N LEU A 475 -22.96 18.11 -8.94
CA LEU A 475 -23.13 19.51 -8.50
C LEU A 475 -24.61 19.88 -8.36
N THR A 476 -25.45 19.51 -9.33
CA THR A 476 -26.91 19.71 -9.25
C THR A 476 -27.52 19.02 -8.03
N LEU A 477 -27.24 17.72 -7.84
CA LEU A 477 -27.86 16.91 -6.79
C LEU A 477 -27.43 17.32 -5.38
N THR A 478 -26.20 17.81 -5.24
CA THR A 478 -25.66 18.28 -3.96
C THR A 478 -25.97 19.76 -3.67
N GLY A 479 -26.46 20.51 -4.67
CA GLY A 479 -26.65 21.95 -4.58
C GLY A 479 -25.35 22.75 -4.50
N GLN A 480 -24.21 22.14 -4.83
CA GLN A 480 -22.91 22.79 -4.81
C GLN A 480 -22.61 23.53 -6.11
N GLN A 481 -21.80 24.59 -6.01
CA GLN A 481 -21.46 25.44 -7.16
C GLN A 481 -20.09 25.11 -7.75
N ALA A 482 -19.29 24.30 -7.06
CA ALA A 482 -17.98 23.88 -7.52
C ALA A 482 -17.56 22.56 -6.89
N ILE A 483 -16.61 21.90 -7.57
CA ILE A 483 -15.82 20.80 -6.99
C ILE A 483 -14.41 21.30 -6.68
N THR A 484 -13.77 20.72 -5.67
CA THR A 484 -12.32 20.83 -5.48
C THR A 484 -11.66 19.56 -6.01
N VAL A 485 -10.70 19.69 -6.91
CA VAL A 485 -10.03 18.55 -7.54
C VAL A 485 -8.88 18.07 -6.66
N SER A 486 -8.81 16.75 -6.44
CA SER A 486 -7.67 16.13 -5.77
C SER A 486 -6.93 15.20 -6.73
N ASP A 487 -5.68 15.53 -7.03
CA ASP A 487 -4.73 14.60 -7.66
C ASP A 487 -4.19 13.54 -6.66
N ARG A 488 -4.42 13.75 -5.36
CA ARG A 488 -4.06 12.80 -4.31
C ARG A 488 -5.09 11.68 -4.24
N GLY A 489 -4.61 10.44 -4.15
CA GLY A 489 -5.40 9.20 -4.17
C GLY A 489 -4.72 8.10 -3.35
N LEU A 490 -4.98 6.82 -3.67
CA LEU A 490 -4.54 5.67 -2.85
C LEU A 490 -3.06 5.74 -2.42
N ARG A 491 -2.12 5.88 -3.36
CA ARG A 491 -0.67 5.90 -3.07
C ARG A 491 -0.26 7.01 -2.08
N HIS A 492 -0.94 8.15 -2.14
CA HIS A 492 -0.73 9.28 -1.24
C HIS A 492 -1.32 9.01 0.15
N GLY A 493 -2.47 8.33 0.21
CA GLY A 493 -3.08 7.92 1.47
C GLY A 493 -2.25 6.88 2.20
N VAL A 494 -1.73 5.89 1.47
CA VAL A 494 -0.77 4.92 1.99
C VAL A 494 0.50 5.61 2.48
N ALA A 495 1.05 6.56 1.70
CA ALA A 495 2.25 7.30 2.11
C ALA A 495 2.02 8.06 3.42
N ALA A 496 0.92 8.81 3.52
CA ALA A 496 0.56 9.56 4.72
C ALA A 496 0.34 8.64 5.94
N GLU A 497 -0.28 7.47 5.75
CA GLU A 497 -0.54 6.56 6.87
C GLU A 497 0.69 5.75 7.30
N ARG A 498 1.56 5.37 6.35
CA ARG A 498 2.72 4.52 6.63
C ARG A 498 3.98 5.31 6.98
N PHE A 499 4.08 6.55 6.51
CA PHE A 499 5.28 7.38 6.65
C PHE A 499 5.01 8.80 7.18
N GLY A 500 3.74 9.18 7.38
CA GLY A 500 3.39 10.42 8.08
C GLY A 500 3.87 10.40 9.53
N GLY A 501 4.26 11.57 10.02
CA GLY A 501 4.70 11.80 11.39
C GLY A 501 3.56 11.94 12.39
#